data_AF-A0A3D3XCJ6-F1
#
_entry.id   AF-A0A3D3XCJ6-F1
#
_cell.length_a   1.000
_cell.length_b   1.000
_cell.length_c   1.000
_cell.angle_alpha   90.00
_cell.angle_beta   90.00
_cell.angle_gamma   90.00
#
_symmetry.space_group_name_H-M   'P 1'
#
loop_
_entity.id
_entity.type
_entity.pdbx_description
1 polymer ?
#
loop_
_entity_poly.entity_id
_entity_poly.type
_entity_poly.pdbx_seq_one_letter_code
_entity_poly.pdbx_strand_id
1 'polypeptide(L)' 'LAIGCGSGMVSWMNDSGFWVVCKLSGMTERETLKTWSASLAVISIAGLLLTLIASSLFPMRP' A
#
# COMPACT_ATOMS: atom_id res chain seq x y z
N LEU A 1 4.33 8.73 8.64
CA LEU A 1 3.98 7.34 8.23
C LEU A 1 2.49 7.15 7.98
N ALA A 2 1.59 7.45 8.93
CA ALA A 2 0.15 7.20 8.76
C ALA A 2 -0.45 7.71 7.44
N ILE A 3 -0.18 8.95 7.04
CA ILE A 3 -0.71 9.54 5.79
C ILE A 3 -0.11 8.86 4.54
N GLY A 4 1.19 8.55 4.55
CA GLY A 4 1.87 7.88 3.43
C GLY A 4 1.50 6.40 3.29
N CYS A 5 1.18 5.72 4.39
CA CYS A 5 0.66 4.35 4.35
C CYS A 5 -0.80 4.32 3.89
N GLY A 6 -1.62 5.33 4.20
CA GLY A 6 -3.02 5.38 3.75
C GLY A 6 -3.22 5.78 2.29
N SER A 7 -2.31 6.57 1.71
CA SER A 7 -2.47 7.11 0.35
C SER A 7 -2.30 6.08 -0.78
N GLY A 8 -1.69 4.93 -0.51
CA GLY A 8 -1.34 3.92 -1.52
C GLY A 8 -2.27 2.70 -1.57
N MET A 9 -3.42 2.70 -0.87
CA MET A 9 -4.20 1.47 -0.62
C MET A 9 -4.74 0.77 -1.88
N VAL A 10 -5.09 1.52 -2.92
CA VAL A 10 -5.65 0.97 -4.16
C VAL A 10 -4.91 1.59 -5.32
N SER A 11 -4.22 0.76 -6.11
CA SER A 11 -3.55 1.18 -7.33
C SER A 11 -4.47 0.90 -8.53
N TRP A 12 -4.78 1.94 -9.29
CA TRP A 12 -5.67 1.90 -10.45
C TRP A 12 -4.86 1.99 -11.74
N MET A 13 -5.47 1.74 -12.90
CA MET A 13 -4.78 1.80 -14.22
C MET A 13 -4.16 3.18 -14.56
N ASN A 14 -4.51 4.23 -13.81
CA ASN A 14 -3.91 5.56 -13.89
C ASN A 14 -2.60 5.70 -13.11
N ASP A 15 -2.25 4.72 -12.27
CA ASP A 15 -1.00 4.70 -11.52
C ASP A 15 0.13 4.13 -12.39
N SER A 16 1.24 4.86 -12.50
CA SER A 16 2.43 4.38 -13.23
C SER A 16 3.05 3.15 -12.57
N GLY A 17 2.91 2.99 -11.25
CA GLY A 17 3.39 1.82 -10.51
C GLY A 17 2.68 0.52 -10.93
N PHE A 18 1.36 0.59 -11.17
CA PHE A 18 0.56 -0.52 -11.70
C PHE A 18 1.15 -1.13 -12.97
N TRP A 19 1.50 -0.29 -13.95
CA TRP A 19 2.02 -0.75 -15.24
C TRP A 19 3.42 -1.35 -15.13
N VAL A 20 4.28 -0.81 -14.26
CA VAL A 20 5.60 -1.37 -13.99
C VAL A 20 5.47 -2.79 -13.44
N VAL A 21 4.59 -3.01 -12.47
CA VAL A 21 4.36 -4.34 -11.89
C VAL A 21 3.72 -5.29 -12.89
N CYS A 22 2.72 -4.82 -13.66
CA CYS A 22 2.07 -5.62 -14.69
C CYS A 22 3.07 -6.13 -15.74
N LYS A 23 3.95 -5.24 -16.23
CA LYS A 23 4.95 -5.56 -17.26
C LYS A 23 6.10 -6.42 -16.73
N LEU A 24 6.59 -6.16 -15.52
CA LEU A 24 7.67 -6.94 -14.91
C LEU A 24 7.23 -8.33 -14.47
N SER A 25 5.97 -8.49 -14.05
CA SER A 25 5.44 -9.77 -13.56
C SER A 25 4.92 -10.67 -14.69
N GLY A 26 4.80 -10.15 -15.92
CA GLY A 26 4.22 -10.89 -17.06
C GLY A 26 2.74 -11.23 -16.87
N MET A 27 2.05 -10.58 -15.93
CA MET A 27 0.65 -10.82 -15.58
C MET A 27 -0.30 -10.03 -16.48
N THR A 28 -1.54 -10.50 -16.63
CA THR A 28 -2.59 -9.73 -17.30
C THR A 28 -3.05 -8.57 -16.41
N GLU A 29 -3.66 -7.53 -17.00
CA GLU A 29 -4.09 -6.33 -16.28
C GLU A 29 -5.09 -6.64 -15.16
N ARG A 30 -6.00 -7.60 -15.37
CA ARG A 30 -6.98 -8.04 -14.36
C ARG A 30 -6.33 -8.76 -13.19
N GLU A 31 -5.38 -9.64 -13.47
CA GLU A 31 -4.65 -10.38 -12.44
C GLU A 31 -3.74 -9.45 -11.64
N THR A 32 -3.10 -8.50 -12.32
CA THR A 32 -2.31 -7.45 -11.67
C THR A 32 -3.20 -6.57 -10.80
N LEU A 33 -4.36 -6.13 -11.27
CA LEU A 33 -5.26 -5.27 -10.49
C LEU A 33 -5.67 -5.94 -9.18
N LYS A 34 -6.03 -7.23 -9.22
CA LYS A 34 -6.39 -7.98 -8.00
C LYS A 34 -5.19 -8.16 -7.08
N THR A 35 -4.08 -8.66 -7.60
CA THR A 35 -2.93 -9.08 -6.79
C THR A 35 -2.16 -7.88 -6.24
N TRP A 36 -1.91 -6.87 -7.09
CA TRP A 36 -1.18 -5.66 -6.73
C TRP A 36 -1.96 -4.78 -5.77
N SER A 37 -3.24 -4.51 -6.04
CA SER A 37 -4.09 -3.71 -5.14
C SER A 37 -4.29 -4.41 -3.81
N ALA A 38 -4.48 -5.75 -3.79
CA ALA A 38 -4.56 -6.49 -2.54
C ALA A 38 -3.25 -6.41 -1.73
N SER A 39 -2.10 -6.53 -2.40
CA SER A 39 -0.78 -6.42 -1.76
C SER A 39 -0.54 -5.02 -1.18
N LEU A 40 -0.89 -3.98 -1.92
CA LEU A 40 -0.82 -2.58 -1.47
C LEU A 40 -1.76 -2.30 -0.29
N ALA A 41 -2.96 -2.87 -0.29
CA ALA A 41 -3.89 -2.77 0.83
C ALA A 41 -3.30 -3.42 2.09
N VAL A 42 -2.68 -4.60 1.98
CA VAL A 42 -2.01 -5.28 3.11
C VAL A 42 -0.86 -4.42 3.65
N ILE A 43 0.00 -3.87 2.79
CA ILE A 43 1.12 -3.02 3.20
C ILE A 43 0.61 -1.75 3.89
N SER A 44 -0.45 -1.15 3.37
CA SER A 44 -1.06 0.06 3.93
C SER A 44 -1.64 -0.20 5.33
N ILE A 45 -2.35 -1.31 5.51
CA ILE A 45 -2.90 -1.72 6.81
C ILE A 45 -1.77 -2.02 7.80
N ALA A 46 -0.73 -2.75 7.38
CA ALA A 46 0.42 -3.05 8.22
C ALA A 46 1.15 -1.78 8.67
N GLY A 47 1.33 -0.81 7.76
CA GLY A 47 1.95 0.47 8.08
C GLY A 47 1.11 1.35 9.00
N LEU A 48 -0.22 1.32 8.85
CA LEU A 48 -1.15 2.00 9.77
C LEU A 48 -1.07 1.39 11.18
N LEU A 49 -1.13 0.06 11.29
CA LEU A 49 -0.99 -0.65 12.56
C LEU A 49 0.35 -0.37 13.22
N LEU A 50 1.45 -0.40 12.46
CA LEU A 50 2.77 -0.06 12.97
C LEU A 50 2.81 1.38 13.49
N THR A 51 2.19 2.33 12.77
CA THR A 51 2.13 3.72 13.21
C THR A 51 1.32 3.90 14.49
N LEU A 52 0.20 3.20 14.62
CA LEU A 52 -0.62 3.22 15.84
C LEU A 52 0.14 2.60 17.02
N ILE A 53 0.77 1.45 16.83
CA ILE A 53 1.59 0.79 17.86
C ILE A 53 2.75 1.69 18.29
N ALA A 54 3.47 2.29 17.33
CA ALA A 54 4.56 3.22 17.61
C ALA A 54 4.07 4.45 18.39
N SER A 55 2.90 4.99 18.02
CA SER A 55 2.27 6.11 18.74
C SER A 55 1.86 5.72 20.17
N SER A 56 1.46 4.47 20.42
CA SER A 56 1.10 4.00 21.76
C SER A 56 2.32 3.69 22.62
N LEU A 57 3.41 3.18 22.04
CA LEU A 57 4.65 2.85 22.75
C LEU A 57 5.51 4.08 23.06
N PHE A 58 5.56 5.04 22.14
CA PHE A 58 6.24 6.31 22.32
C PHE A 58 5.25 7.47 22.19
N PRO A 59 4.38 7.69 23.21
CA PRO A 59 3.55 8.87 23.27
C PRO A 59 4.47 10.06 23.61
N MET A 60 5.06 10.66 22.57
CA MET A 60 5.68 11.97 22.67
C MET A 60 4.55 12.97 22.93
N ARG A 61 4.23 13.16 24.21
CA ARG A 61 3.41 14.28 24.64
C ARG A 61 4.17 15.58 24.29
N PRO A 62 3.47 16.61 23.81
CA PRO A 62 4.08 17.90 23.49
C PRO A 62 4.77 18.53 24.70
#